data_AF-A0A0M9EBQ8-F1
#
_entry.id   AF-A0A0M9EBQ8-F1
#
_cell.length_a   1.000
_cell.length_b   1.000
_cell.length_c   1.000
_cell.angle_alpha   90.00
_cell.angle_beta   90.00
_cell.angle_gamma   90.00
#
_symmetry.space_group_name_H-M   'P 1'
#
loop_
_entity.id
_entity.type
_entity.pdbx_description
1 polymer ?
#
loop_
_entity_poly.entity_id
_entity_poly.type
_entity_poly.pdbx_seq_one_letter_code
_entity_poly.pdbx_strand_id
1 'polypeptide(L)'
;MYQPTFVDLTKRNGKERFEQIREAVESGDTSSLLELAFLPMYGNDDDIDRKKFVKDIIRFETELLKNDPTKELLVAATMIMSNKILDNETFDKLWEEIKMIKVLAFAEEKGYERGISEGKKEGINKGALSTAKMMLVEALEETIGVVPEYIEKKIQQITSHTALKGLHRQAIRCNDIKDFNQKLALATL
;
A
#
# COMPACT_ATOMS: atom_id res chain seq x y z
N MET A 1 -38.57 9.19 7.51
CA MET A 1 -37.68 8.13 8.04
C MET A 1 -37.09 7.39 6.85
N TYR A 2 -35.78 7.23 6.78
CA TYR A 2 -35.14 6.39 5.76
C TYR A 2 -35.28 4.92 6.18
N GLN A 3 -35.85 4.07 5.32
CA GLN A 3 -35.88 2.62 5.50
C GLN A 3 -34.97 1.99 4.43
N PRO A 4 -33.78 1.50 4.79
CA PRO A 4 -32.92 0.83 3.84
C PRO A 4 -33.51 -0.52 3.41
N THR A 5 -33.46 -0.79 2.12
CA THR A 5 -33.71 -2.13 1.56
C THR A 5 -32.42 -2.94 1.63
N PHE A 6 -32.42 -4.02 2.41
CA PHE A 6 -31.28 -4.94 2.47
C PHE A 6 -31.38 -5.96 1.33
N VAL A 7 -30.37 -5.97 0.47
CA VAL A 7 -30.24 -6.97 -0.59
C VAL A 7 -29.17 -7.98 -0.17
N ASP A 8 -29.60 -9.22 0.06
CA ASP A 8 -28.72 -10.33 0.40
C ASP A 8 -28.28 -11.06 -0.88
N LEU A 9 -27.04 -10.84 -1.29
CA LEU A 9 -26.47 -11.44 -2.50
C LEU A 9 -26.08 -12.91 -2.30
N THR A 10 -25.89 -13.34 -1.05
CA THR A 10 -25.41 -14.69 -0.74
C THR A 10 -26.44 -15.79 -1.04
N LYS A 11 -27.72 -15.40 -1.14
CA LYS A 11 -28.82 -16.29 -1.51
C LYS A 11 -28.96 -16.51 -3.01
N ARG A 12 -28.20 -15.79 -3.83
CA ARG A 12 -28.26 -15.88 -5.29
C ARG A 12 -27.33 -16.99 -5.79
N ASN A 13 -27.73 -17.69 -6.85
CA ASN A 13 -26.88 -18.67 -7.51
C ASN A 13 -25.95 -17.99 -8.53
N GLY A 14 -24.71 -17.72 -8.11
CA GLY A 14 -23.72 -17.03 -8.95
C GLY A 14 -23.36 -17.80 -10.22
N LYS A 15 -23.15 -19.12 -10.11
CA LYS A 15 -22.72 -19.98 -11.24
C LYS A 15 -23.81 -20.09 -12.31
N GLU A 16 -25.05 -20.34 -11.89
CA GLU A 16 -26.19 -20.38 -12.82
C GLU A 16 -26.40 -19.01 -13.49
N ARG A 17 -26.32 -17.92 -12.73
CA ARG A 17 -26.47 -16.58 -13.29
C ARG A 17 -25.34 -16.23 -14.26
N PHE A 18 -24.12 -16.69 -14.00
CA PHE A 18 -22.99 -16.51 -14.90
C PHE A 18 -23.23 -17.16 -16.26
N GLU A 19 -23.67 -18.42 -16.29
CA GLU A 19 -23.98 -19.12 -17.54
C GLU A 19 -25.10 -18.42 -18.32
N GLN A 20 -26.16 -17.97 -17.65
CA GLN A 20 -27.23 -17.18 -18.29
C GLN A 20 -26.71 -15.90 -18.95
N ILE A 21 -25.78 -15.19 -18.29
CA ILE A 21 -25.18 -13.98 -18.86
C ILE A 21 -24.32 -14.33 -20.07
N ARG A 22 -23.57 -15.45 -20.03
CA ARG A 22 -22.75 -15.90 -21.16
C ARG A 22 -23.62 -16.22 -22.38
N GLU A 23 -24.68 -17.00 -22.20
CA GLU A 23 -25.64 -17.33 -23.26
C GLU A 23 -26.30 -16.07 -23.85
N ALA A 24 -26.69 -15.11 -23.00
CA ALA A 24 -27.25 -13.83 -23.44
C ALA A 24 -26.25 -13.06 -24.32
N VAL A 25 -24.99 -12.97 -23.90
CA VAL A 25 -23.93 -12.28 -24.65
C VAL A 25 -23.64 -12.96 -25.98
N GLU A 26 -23.64 -14.30 -26.03
CA GLU A 26 -23.50 -15.07 -27.29
C GLU A 26 -24.64 -14.78 -28.27
N SER A 27 -25.85 -14.49 -27.77
CA SER A 27 -26.99 -14.05 -28.58
C SER A 27 -26.97 -12.55 -28.94
N GLY A 28 -25.98 -11.79 -28.45
CA GLY A 28 -25.81 -10.36 -28.69
C GLY A 28 -26.48 -9.45 -27.64
N ASP A 29 -27.11 -10.02 -26.61
CA ASP A 29 -27.68 -9.26 -25.49
C ASP A 29 -26.60 -8.94 -24.44
N THR A 30 -26.36 -7.64 -24.25
CA THR A 30 -25.37 -7.12 -23.31
C THR A 30 -25.99 -6.44 -22.09
N SER A 31 -27.32 -6.48 -21.96
CA SER A 31 -28.09 -5.81 -20.90
C SER A 31 -27.68 -6.22 -19.48
N SER A 32 -27.18 -7.45 -19.30
CA SER A 32 -26.82 -8.01 -18.00
C SER A 32 -25.31 -7.98 -17.71
N LEU A 33 -24.47 -7.39 -18.58
CA LEU A 33 -23.02 -7.41 -18.41
C LEU A 33 -22.55 -6.80 -17.08
N LEU A 34 -23.19 -5.72 -16.63
CA LEU A 34 -22.82 -5.06 -15.37
C LEU A 34 -22.96 -5.99 -14.15
N GLU A 35 -23.84 -6.99 -14.22
CA GLU A 35 -24.06 -7.93 -13.13
C GLU A 35 -22.84 -8.83 -12.87
N LEU A 36 -21.98 -9.03 -13.87
CA LEU A 36 -20.73 -9.81 -13.75
C LEU A 36 -19.84 -9.28 -12.61
N ALA A 37 -19.77 -7.96 -12.42
CA ALA A 37 -19.02 -7.34 -11.33
C ALA A 37 -19.53 -7.71 -9.93
N PHE A 38 -20.79 -8.12 -9.81
CA PHE A 38 -21.39 -8.49 -8.52
C PHE A 38 -21.39 -10.00 -8.27
N LEU A 39 -21.22 -10.82 -9.32
CA LEU A 39 -21.19 -12.28 -9.20
C LEU A 39 -20.18 -12.83 -8.19
N PRO A 40 -18.98 -12.25 -7.99
CA PRO A 40 -18.07 -12.69 -6.93
C PRO A 40 -18.71 -12.79 -5.53
N MET A 41 -19.74 -11.97 -5.28
CA MET A 41 -20.45 -11.92 -4.00
C MET A 41 -21.68 -12.84 -3.93
N TYR A 42 -22.01 -13.55 -5.01
CA TYR A 42 -23.19 -14.41 -5.05
C TYR A 42 -22.85 -15.75 -4.38
N GLY A 43 -23.86 -16.37 -3.77
CA GLY A 43 -23.73 -17.66 -3.07
C GLY A 43 -23.01 -17.57 -1.73
N ASN A 44 -22.66 -18.74 -1.19
CA ASN A 44 -21.81 -18.92 0.01
C ASN A 44 -20.84 -20.08 -0.17
N ASP A 45 -20.33 -20.27 -1.38
CA ASP A 45 -19.38 -21.33 -1.72
C ASP A 45 -18.09 -21.24 -0.88
N ASP A 46 -17.44 -22.39 -0.67
CA ASP A 46 -16.14 -22.47 0.01
C ASP A 46 -15.05 -21.68 -0.75
N ASP A 47 -14.02 -21.22 -0.03
CA ASP A 47 -13.03 -20.25 -0.52
C ASP A 47 -12.32 -20.67 -1.83
N ILE A 48 -12.02 -21.96 -1.98
CA ILE A 48 -11.36 -22.52 -3.18
C ILE A 48 -12.28 -22.39 -4.42
N ASP A 49 -13.54 -22.80 -4.28
CA ASP A 49 -14.52 -22.74 -5.37
C ASP A 49 -14.83 -21.31 -5.76
N ARG A 50 -14.86 -20.41 -4.78
CA ARG A 50 -15.10 -18.99 -5.01
C ARG A 50 -13.94 -18.32 -5.75
N LYS A 51 -12.68 -18.61 -5.39
CA LYS A 51 -11.50 -18.12 -6.14
C LYS A 51 -11.49 -18.60 -7.58
N LYS A 52 -11.85 -19.87 -7.82
CA LYS A 52 -11.96 -20.41 -9.18
C LYS A 52 -13.04 -19.68 -9.98
N PHE A 53 -14.22 -19.50 -9.37
CA PHE A 53 -15.33 -18.81 -10.00
C PHE A 53 -14.98 -17.36 -10.40
N VAL A 54 -14.31 -16.61 -9.53
CA VAL A 54 -13.84 -15.25 -9.86
C VAL A 54 -12.87 -15.24 -11.03
N LYS A 55 -11.96 -16.22 -11.12
CA LYS A 55 -11.04 -16.35 -12.26
C LYS A 55 -11.80 -16.59 -13.57
N ASP A 56 -12.83 -17.42 -13.54
CA ASP A 56 -13.64 -17.71 -14.73
C ASP A 56 -14.40 -16.47 -15.21
N ILE A 57 -14.93 -15.65 -14.29
CA ILE A 57 -15.56 -14.36 -14.61
C ILE A 57 -14.54 -13.41 -15.24
N ILE A 58 -13.39 -13.19 -14.61
CA ILE A 58 -12.38 -12.23 -15.11
C ILE A 58 -11.85 -12.65 -16.48
N ARG A 59 -11.66 -13.96 -16.72
CA ARG A 59 -11.26 -14.48 -18.03
C ARG A 59 -12.30 -14.15 -19.10
N PHE A 60 -13.57 -14.40 -18.83
CA PHE A 60 -14.66 -14.06 -19.73
C PHE A 60 -14.69 -12.55 -20.03
N GLU A 61 -14.61 -11.71 -18.99
CA GLU A 61 -14.59 -10.25 -19.17
C GLU A 61 -13.35 -9.76 -19.94
N THR A 62 -12.21 -10.41 -19.76
CA THR A 62 -10.98 -10.12 -20.50
C THR A 62 -11.12 -10.50 -21.98
N GLU A 63 -11.81 -11.59 -22.30
CA GLU A 63 -12.16 -11.92 -23.70
C GLU A 63 -13.10 -10.88 -24.31
N LEU A 64 -14.09 -10.41 -23.55
CA LEU A 64 -14.96 -9.31 -23.99
C LEU A 64 -14.15 -8.03 -24.23
N LEU A 65 -13.21 -7.71 -23.34
CA LEU A 65 -12.34 -6.53 -23.45
C LEU A 65 -11.47 -6.55 -24.71
N LYS A 66 -10.94 -7.72 -25.10
CA LYS A 66 -10.15 -7.88 -26.33
C LYS A 66 -10.94 -7.49 -27.58
N ASN A 67 -12.24 -7.76 -27.58
CA ASN A 67 -13.14 -7.45 -28.69
C ASN A 67 -13.71 -6.02 -28.60
N ASP A 68 -13.90 -5.51 -27.39
CA ASP A 68 -14.53 -4.23 -27.11
C ASP A 68 -13.80 -3.50 -25.96
N PRO A 69 -12.92 -2.54 -26.28
CA PRO A 69 -12.17 -1.76 -25.29
C PRO A 69 -13.04 -1.03 -24.26
N THR A 70 -14.34 -0.82 -24.53
CA THR A 70 -15.24 -0.14 -23.57
C THR A 70 -15.54 -0.97 -22.33
N LYS A 71 -15.22 -2.28 -22.35
CA LYS A 71 -15.42 -3.20 -21.22
C LYS A 71 -14.34 -3.12 -20.15
N GLU A 72 -13.41 -2.18 -20.31
CA GLU A 72 -12.31 -1.94 -19.37
C GLU A 72 -12.81 -1.76 -17.92
N LEU A 73 -13.83 -0.93 -17.74
CA LEU A 73 -14.37 -0.61 -16.42
C LEU A 73 -15.07 -1.80 -15.76
N LEU A 74 -15.61 -2.72 -16.57
CA LEU A 74 -16.27 -3.93 -16.07
C LEU A 74 -15.26 -4.84 -15.38
N VAL A 75 -14.15 -5.16 -16.05
CA VAL A 75 -13.04 -5.97 -15.50
C VAL A 75 -12.52 -5.35 -14.19
N ALA A 76 -12.28 -4.03 -14.20
CA ALA A 76 -11.82 -3.31 -13.03
C ALA A 76 -12.82 -3.37 -11.87
N ALA A 77 -14.12 -3.23 -12.14
CA ALA A 77 -15.15 -3.35 -11.12
C ALA A 77 -15.18 -4.76 -10.51
N THR A 78 -15.11 -5.82 -11.32
CA THR A 78 -15.08 -7.21 -10.86
C THR A 78 -13.88 -7.50 -9.96
N MET A 79 -12.69 -6.99 -10.31
CA MET A 79 -11.52 -7.08 -9.44
C MET A 79 -11.75 -6.43 -8.08
N ILE A 80 -12.29 -5.20 -8.07
CA ILE A 80 -12.56 -4.44 -6.83
C ILE A 80 -13.53 -5.21 -5.94
N MET A 81 -14.62 -5.73 -6.53
CA MET A 81 -15.61 -6.51 -5.78
C MET A 81 -15.05 -7.83 -5.25
N SER A 82 -13.99 -8.35 -5.87
CA SER A 82 -13.31 -9.58 -5.48
C SER A 82 -12.19 -9.38 -4.44
N ASN A 83 -11.92 -8.15 -4.00
CA ASN A 83 -10.78 -7.83 -3.12
C ASN A 83 -10.74 -8.62 -1.80
N LYS A 84 -11.90 -8.99 -1.23
CA LYS A 84 -11.96 -9.80 0.01
C LYS A 84 -11.86 -11.31 -0.23
N ILE A 85 -11.93 -11.75 -1.48
CA ILE A 85 -11.99 -13.16 -1.89
C ILE A 85 -10.62 -13.61 -2.41
N LEU A 86 -9.95 -12.75 -3.17
CA LEU A 86 -8.67 -13.06 -3.79
C LEU A 86 -7.53 -12.82 -2.79
N ASP A 87 -6.62 -13.78 -2.67
CA ASP A 87 -5.34 -13.56 -2.02
C ASP A 87 -4.38 -12.78 -2.93
N ASN A 88 -3.33 -12.21 -2.33
CA ASN A 88 -2.35 -11.41 -3.07
C ASN A 88 -1.72 -12.19 -4.23
N GLU A 89 -1.41 -13.48 -4.04
CA GLU A 89 -0.81 -14.31 -5.10
C GLU A 89 -1.74 -14.45 -6.31
N THR A 90 -3.04 -14.66 -6.07
CA THR A 90 -4.04 -14.73 -7.12
C THR A 90 -4.24 -13.37 -7.78
N PHE A 91 -4.26 -12.30 -6.99
CA PHE A 91 -4.40 -10.94 -7.49
C PHE A 91 -3.23 -10.58 -8.41
N ASP A 92 -1.99 -10.90 -8.04
CA ASP A 92 -0.80 -10.63 -8.84
C ASP A 92 -0.87 -11.33 -10.21
N LYS A 93 -1.31 -12.59 -10.24
CA LYS A 93 -1.47 -13.34 -11.50
C LYS A 93 -2.51 -12.70 -12.42
N LEU A 94 -3.64 -12.27 -11.86
CA LEU A 94 -4.69 -11.60 -12.63
C LEU A 94 -4.23 -10.21 -13.09
N TRP A 95 -3.53 -9.48 -12.22
CA TRP A 95 -3.01 -8.14 -12.48
C TRP A 95 -2.06 -8.14 -13.69
N GLU A 96 -1.16 -9.12 -13.79
CA GLU A 96 -0.26 -9.24 -14.95
C GLU A 96 -0.99 -9.35 -16.30
N GLU A 97 -2.17 -9.96 -16.31
CA GLU A 97 -2.97 -10.14 -17.53
C GLU A 97 -3.69 -8.84 -17.95
N ILE A 98 -4.01 -7.96 -16.99
CA ILE A 98 -4.92 -6.83 -17.22
C ILE A 98 -4.34 -5.45 -16.89
N LYS A 99 -3.11 -5.36 -16.37
CA LYS A 99 -2.46 -4.08 -15.98
C LYS A 99 -2.37 -3.02 -17.08
N MET A 100 -2.46 -3.42 -18.35
CA MET A 100 -2.46 -2.51 -19.50
C MET A 100 -3.78 -1.71 -19.66
N ILE A 101 -4.81 -2.07 -18.91
CA ILE A 101 -6.07 -1.31 -18.78
C ILE A 101 -5.78 0.11 -18.30
N LYS A 102 -6.34 1.14 -18.95
CA LYS A 102 -6.00 2.55 -18.70
C LYS A 102 -6.21 2.96 -17.24
N VAL A 103 -7.32 2.57 -16.60
CA VAL A 103 -7.58 2.90 -15.19
C VAL A 103 -6.57 2.23 -14.24
N LEU A 104 -6.13 1.01 -14.55
CA LEU A 104 -5.14 0.27 -13.75
C LEU A 104 -3.73 0.80 -13.96
N ALA A 105 -3.36 1.10 -15.21
CA ALA A 105 -2.09 1.74 -15.56
C ALA A 105 -1.97 3.12 -14.89
N PHE A 106 -3.05 3.91 -14.86
CA PHE A 106 -3.07 5.18 -14.14
C PHE A 106 -2.91 4.99 -12.63
N ALA A 107 -3.53 3.96 -12.04
CA ALA A 107 -3.34 3.62 -10.63
C ALA A 107 -1.90 3.21 -10.31
N GLU A 108 -1.26 2.42 -11.20
CA GLU A 108 0.15 2.03 -11.09
C GLU A 108 1.08 3.25 -11.17
N GLU A 109 0.87 4.15 -12.13
CA GLU A 109 1.62 5.40 -12.27
C GLU A 109 1.51 6.25 -10.99
N LYS A 110 0.30 6.44 -10.47
CA LYS A 110 0.09 7.18 -9.21
C LYS A 110 0.74 6.50 -8.01
N GLY A 111 0.70 5.17 -7.96
CA GLY A 111 1.40 4.38 -6.94
C GLY A 111 2.92 4.57 -7.01
N TYR A 112 3.48 4.54 -8.20
CA TYR A 112 4.90 4.73 -8.46
C TYR A 112 5.37 6.16 -8.09
N GLU A 113 4.66 7.19 -8.54
CA GLU A 113 4.93 8.59 -8.19
C GLU A 113 4.92 8.80 -6.67
N ARG A 114 3.92 8.23 -6.00
CA ARG A 114 3.80 8.29 -4.54
C ARG A 114 4.96 7.58 -3.85
N GLY A 115 5.31 6.38 -4.31
CA GLY A 115 6.45 5.61 -3.78
C GLY A 115 7.77 6.37 -3.91
N ILE A 116 8.04 6.98 -5.07
CA ILE A 116 9.23 7.83 -5.26
C ILE A 116 9.22 9.03 -4.31
N SER A 117 8.09 9.73 -4.21
CA SER A 117 7.96 10.92 -3.37
C SER A 117 8.19 10.60 -1.88
N GLU A 118 7.52 9.56 -1.38
CA GLU A 118 7.65 9.09 0.01
C GLU A 118 9.08 8.58 0.28
N GLY A 119 9.63 7.76 -0.62
CA GLY A 119 10.99 7.25 -0.51
C GLY A 119 12.06 8.35 -0.53
N LYS A 120 11.92 9.36 -1.39
CA LYS A 120 12.82 10.53 -1.43
C LYS A 120 12.73 11.33 -0.13
N LYS A 121 11.53 11.57 0.37
CA LYS A 121 11.32 12.29 1.64
C LYS A 121 11.93 11.52 2.82
N GLU A 122 11.72 10.22 2.89
CA GLU A 122 12.31 9.36 3.91
C GLU A 122 13.84 9.36 3.82
N GLY A 123 14.39 9.23 2.60
CA GLY A 123 15.83 9.27 2.35
C GLY A 123 16.47 10.60 2.78
N ILE A 124 15.86 11.74 2.45
CA ILE A 124 16.32 13.07 2.88
C ILE A 124 16.32 13.17 4.41
N ASN A 125 15.24 12.72 5.07
CA ASN A 125 15.15 12.77 6.52
C ASN A 125 16.20 11.86 7.19
N LYS A 126 16.38 10.63 6.71
CA LYS A 126 17.42 9.71 7.21
C LYS A 126 18.82 10.28 7.03
N GLY A 127 19.10 10.85 5.86
CA GLY A 127 20.38 11.50 5.55
C GLY A 127 20.64 12.68 6.49
N ALA A 128 19.68 13.60 6.63
CA ALA A 128 19.81 14.75 7.51
C ALA A 128 20.00 14.34 8.99
N LEU A 129 19.33 13.26 9.43
CA LEU A 129 19.45 12.75 10.79
C LEU A 129 20.84 12.14 11.02
N SER A 130 21.34 11.36 10.05
CA SER A 130 22.69 10.80 10.08
C SER A 130 23.75 11.90 10.12
N THR A 131 23.64 12.93 9.27
CA THR A 131 24.54 14.09 9.29
C THR A 131 24.49 14.82 10.63
N ALA A 132 23.31 15.08 11.19
CA ALA A 132 23.19 15.76 12.48
C ALA A 132 23.83 14.97 13.63
N LYS A 133 23.76 13.63 13.60
CA LYS A 133 24.43 12.76 14.56
C LYS A 133 25.95 12.81 14.41
N MET A 134 26.44 12.71 13.17
CA MET A 134 27.87 12.78 12.85
C MET A 134 28.47 14.11 13.32
N MET A 135 27.85 15.24 12.94
CA MET A 135 28.31 16.57 13.36
C MET A 135 28.29 16.76 14.89
N LEU A 136 27.32 16.15 15.58
CA LEU A 136 27.29 16.17 17.05
C LEU A 136 28.47 15.40 17.66
N VAL A 137 28.80 14.23 17.12
CA VAL A 137 29.95 13.44 17.59
C VAL A 137 31.24 14.19 17.29
N GLU A 138 31.43 14.70 16.07
CA GLU A 138 32.60 15.51 15.70
C GLU A 138 32.77 16.72 16.62
N ALA A 139 31.69 17.44 16.95
CA ALA A 139 31.75 18.57 17.87
C ALA A 139 32.19 18.15 19.28
N LEU A 140 31.78 16.97 19.76
CA LEU A 140 32.22 16.44 21.05
C LEU A 140 33.70 16.03 21.01
N GLU A 141 34.15 15.44 19.90
CA GLU A 141 35.55 15.06 19.71
C GLU A 141 36.48 16.27 19.73
N GLU A 142 36.08 17.36 19.07
CA GLU A 142 36.85 18.62 19.04
C GLU A 142 36.87 19.35 20.40
N THR A 143 35.77 19.28 21.16
CA THR A 143 35.63 20.08 22.40
C THR A 143 36.11 19.34 23.64
N ILE A 144 35.87 18.03 23.71
CA ILE A 144 36.06 17.21 24.91
C ILE A 144 37.09 16.08 24.67
N GLY A 145 37.39 15.75 23.40
CA GLY A 145 38.26 14.64 23.03
C GLY A 145 37.48 13.33 22.84
N VAL A 146 38.13 12.19 23.09
CA VAL A 146 37.59 10.86 22.76
C VAL A 146 36.18 10.65 23.33
N VAL A 147 35.19 10.45 22.44
CA VAL A 147 33.80 10.18 22.81
C VAL A 147 33.64 8.71 23.20
N PRO A 148 33.17 8.41 24.43
CA PRO A 148 32.94 7.03 24.83
C PRO A 148 31.85 6.35 23.99
N GLU A 149 32.06 5.09 23.61
CA GLU A 149 31.13 4.30 22.77
C GLU A 149 29.67 4.31 23.28
N TYR A 150 29.47 4.31 24.60
CA TYR A 150 28.13 4.33 25.18
C TYR A 150 27.36 5.64 24.91
N ILE A 151 28.07 6.76 24.74
CA ILE A 151 27.49 8.07 24.38
C ILE A 151 27.12 8.07 22.89
N GLU A 152 28.02 7.58 22.04
CA GLU A 152 27.79 7.47 20.61
C GLU A 152 26.55 6.61 20.33
N LYS A 153 26.43 5.44 20.97
CA LYS A 153 25.25 4.58 20.86
C LYS A 153 23.95 5.29 21.24
N LYS A 154 23.96 6.11 22.30
CA LYS A 154 22.79 6.91 22.70
C LYS A 154 22.45 7.97 21.63
N ILE A 155 23.44 8.67 21.08
CA ILE A 155 23.24 9.64 20.00
C ILE A 155 22.64 8.95 18.76
N GLN A 156 23.12 7.75 18.41
CA GLN A 156 22.63 6.98 17.29
C GLN A 156 21.16 6.56 17.43
N GLN A 157 20.63 6.47 18.65
CA GLN A 157 19.22 6.15 18.90
C GLN A 157 18.29 7.37 18.76
N ILE A 158 18.81 8.59 18.74
CA ILE A 158 17.99 9.81 18.67
C ILE A 158 17.37 9.95 17.27
N THR A 159 16.05 10.12 17.21
CA THR A 159 15.30 10.34 15.96
C THR A 159 14.83 11.78 15.78
N SER A 160 14.95 12.62 16.82
CA SER A 160 14.53 14.01 16.81
C SER A 160 15.64 14.95 16.35
N HIS A 161 15.43 15.62 15.21
CA HIS A 161 16.31 16.68 14.73
C HIS A 161 16.45 17.83 15.74
N THR A 162 15.38 18.18 16.44
CA THR A 162 15.40 19.25 17.45
C THR A 162 16.27 18.87 18.63
N ALA A 163 16.19 17.62 19.10
CA ALA A 163 17.03 17.12 20.17
C ALA A 163 18.50 17.12 19.76
N LEU A 164 18.83 16.60 18.56
CA LEU A 164 20.21 16.62 18.03
C LEU A 164 20.76 18.03 17.89
N LYS A 165 19.97 18.98 17.37
CA LYS A 165 20.38 20.39 17.26
C LYS A 165 20.60 21.05 18.62
N GLY A 166 19.77 20.71 19.61
CA GLY A 166 19.95 21.14 20.99
C GLY A 166 21.24 20.61 21.59
N LEU A 167 21.47 19.30 21.46
CA LEU A 167 22.68 18.62 21.94
C LEU A 167 23.94 19.13 21.26
N HIS A 168 23.90 19.42 19.96
CA HIS A 168 25.05 19.98 19.24
C HIS A 168 25.48 21.34 19.81
N ARG A 169 24.53 22.18 20.23
CA ARG A 169 24.85 23.44 20.91
C ARG A 169 25.43 23.22 22.30
N GLN A 170 25.02 22.16 23.00
CA GLN A 170 25.57 21.80 24.31
C GLN A 170 26.97 21.22 24.19
N ALA A 171 27.23 20.38 23.18
CA ALA A 171 28.56 19.83 22.91
C ALA A 171 29.64 20.92 22.86
N ILE A 172 29.35 22.04 22.15
CA ILE A 172 30.26 23.18 22.04
C ILE A 172 30.53 23.91 23.38
N ARG A 173 29.66 23.75 24.38
CA ARG A 173 29.69 24.50 25.64
C ARG A 173 30.11 23.66 26.85
N CYS A 174 30.06 22.34 26.74
CA CYS A 174 30.42 21.44 27.82
C CYS A 174 31.94 21.42 28.01
N ASN A 175 32.37 21.40 29.26
CA ASN A 175 33.80 21.35 29.61
C ASN A 175 34.33 19.91 29.70
N ASP A 176 33.43 18.94 29.90
CA ASP A 176 33.77 17.52 29.98
C ASP A 176 32.60 16.62 29.58
N ILE A 177 32.90 15.32 29.43
CA ILE A 177 31.95 14.32 28.97
C ILE A 177 30.83 14.01 30.00
N LYS A 178 31.07 14.26 31.29
CA LYS A 178 30.09 14.01 32.35
C LYS A 178 28.96 15.03 32.28
N ASP A 179 29.27 16.31 32.08
CA ASP A 179 28.28 17.37 31.88
C ASP A 179 27.45 17.10 30.62
N PHE A 180 28.09 16.71 29.52
CA PHE A 180 27.36 16.36 28.29
C PHE A 180 26.43 15.16 28.51
N ASN A 181 26.88 14.10 29.19
CA ASN A 181 26.04 12.92 29.45
C ASN A 181 24.78 13.25 30.26
N GLN A 182 24.84 14.23 31.17
CA GLN A 182 23.65 14.72 31.89
C GLN A 182 22.67 15.41 30.94
N LYS A 183 23.16 16.29 30.06
CA LYS A 183 22.33 16.96 29.03
C LYS A 183 21.71 15.95 28.07
N LEU A 184 22.48 14.94 27.67
CA LEU A 184 22.03 13.85 26.82
C LEU A 184 20.89 13.06 27.47
N ALA A 185 21.04 12.69 28.75
CA ALA A 185 20.00 11.96 29.48
C ALA A 185 18.67 12.74 29.51
N LEU A 186 18.71 14.06 29.70
CA LEU A 186 17.53 14.92 29.68
C LEU A 186 16.87 15.04 28.30
N ALA A 187 17.65 14.94 27.22
CA ALA A 187 17.16 15.03 25.85
C ALA A 187 16.62 13.70 25.29
N THR A 188 16.87 12.59 25.98
CA THR A 188 16.43 11.24 25.61
C THR A 188 15.31 10.69 26.50
N LEU A 189 14.82 11.48 27.47
CA LEU A 189 13.58 11.24 28.22
C LEU A 189 12.36 11.57 27.35
#